data_AF-A0A963NZB2-F1
#
_entry.id   AF-A0A963NZB2-F1
#
_cell.length_a   1.000
_cell.length_b   1.000
_cell.length_c   1.000
_cell.angle_alpha   90.00
_cell.angle_beta   90.00
_cell.angle_gamma   90.00
#
_symmetry.space_group_name_H-M   'P 1'
#
loop_
_entity.id
_entity.type
_entity.pdbx_description
1 polymer ?
#
loop_
_entity_poly.entity_id
_entity_poly.type
_entity_poly.pdbx_seq_one_letter_code
_entity_poly.pdbx_strand_id
1 'polypeptide(L)'
;MKAQMVKNGVIVPVGAKGGFYVKRPPETTERQVIVDEAIRCYKLFLSGLLDITDNQVKGAVVPPPRVVRYDDDDPYLVVAAD
;
A
#
# COMPACT_ATOMS: atom_id res chain seq x y z
N MET A 1 -23.70 -10.30 -0.34
CA MET A 1 -22.65 -9.66 0.49
C MET A 1 -21.80 -10.73 1.20
N LYS A 2 -21.15 -11.64 0.45
CA LYS A 2 -20.47 -12.81 1.05
C LYS A 2 -19.29 -13.37 0.23
N ALA A 3 -18.72 -12.57 -0.67
CA ALA A 3 -17.59 -13.00 -1.51
C ALA A 3 -16.25 -12.37 -1.11
N GLN A 4 -16.24 -11.43 -0.16
CA GLN A 4 -15.05 -10.63 0.17
C GLN A 4 -14.41 -10.98 1.53
N MET A 5 -15.08 -11.80 2.36
CA MET A 5 -14.60 -12.16 3.70
C MET A 5 -13.76 -13.44 3.77
N VAL A 6 -13.75 -14.30 2.74
CA VAL A 6 -13.28 -15.70 2.88
C VAL A 6 -12.03 -16.02 2.06
N LYS A 7 -11.15 -15.03 1.80
CA LYS A 7 -9.83 -15.35 1.22
C LYS A 7 -8.62 -14.90 2.05
N ASN A 8 -8.76 -13.86 2.89
CA ASN A 8 -7.67 -13.39 3.78
C ASN A 8 -8.01 -13.42 5.29
N GLY A 9 -9.23 -13.84 5.66
CA GLY A 9 -9.75 -13.70 7.03
C GLY A 9 -9.04 -14.51 8.13
N VAL A 10 -8.07 -15.35 7.78
CA VAL A 10 -7.26 -16.12 8.75
C VAL A 10 -6.00 -15.34 9.19
N ILE A 11 -5.55 -14.34 8.41
CA ILE A 11 -4.28 -13.63 8.68
C ILE A 11 -4.52 -12.21 9.21
N VAL A 12 -5.56 -11.51 8.73
CA VAL A 12 -5.94 -10.18 9.22
C VAL A 12 -7.47 -10.08 9.31
N PRO A 13 -8.06 -9.83 10.49
CA PRO A 13 -9.52 -9.90 10.70
C PRO A 13 -10.28 -8.75 10.02
N VAL A 14 -9.58 -7.66 9.70
CA VAL A 14 -10.08 -6.48 9.01
C VAL A 14 -9.02 -5.99 8.03
N GLY A 15 -9.45 -5.49 6.86
CA GLY A 15 -8.53 -4.98 5.86
C GLY A 15 -9.25 -4.10 4.85
N ALA A 16 -8.53 -3.14 4.28
CA ALA A 16 -9.01 -2.32 3.19
C ALA A 16 -8.53 -2.88 1.84
N LYS A 17 -9.26 -2.62 0.77
CA LYS A 17 -8.78 -2.83 -0.61
C LYS A 17 -8.55 -1.45 -1.24
N GLY A 18 -7.34 -1.22 -1.72
CA GLY A 18 -6.94 -0.02 -2.45
C GLY A 18 -6.48 -0.36 -3.87
N GLY A 19 -6.40 0.66 -4.71
CA GLY A 19 -5.84 0.58 -6.06
C GLY A 19 -5.31 1.93 -6.50
N PHE A 20 -4.48 1.93 -7.54
CA PHE A 20 -3.95 3.16 -8.13
C PHE A 20 -4.25 3.19 -9.64
N TYR A 21 -4.24 4.39 -10.21
CA TYR A 21 -4.39 4.63 -11.65
C TYR A 21 -3.24 5.49 -12.16
N VAL A 22 -2.68 5.12 -13.31
CA VAL A 22 -1.62 5.88 -13.97
C VAL A 22 -2.24 7.08 -14.69
N LYS A 23 -2.22 8.25 -14.04
CA LYS A 23 -2.83 9.48 -14.59
C LYS A 23 -2.19 9.98 -15.88
N ARG A 24 -0.92 9.66 -16.11
CA ARG A 24 -0.12 10.10 -17.26
C ARG A 24 0.61 8.90 -17.86
N PRO A 25 -0.11 8.02 -18.59
CA PRO A 25 0.52 6.88 -19.21
C PRO A 25 1.48 7.33 -20.32
N PRO A 26 2.52 6.54 -20.65
CA PRO A 26 3.41 6.85 -21.75
C PRO A 26 2.66 6.86 -23.09
N GLU A 27 2.92 7.83 -23.95
CA GLU A 27 2.36 7.91 -25.31
C GLU A 27 3.15 7.00 -26.27
N THR A 28 3.14 5.69 -25.99
CA THR A 28 3.84 4.67 -26.79
C THR A 28 3.08 3.35 -26.78
N THR A 29 3.31 2.54 -27.81
CA THR A 29 2.83 1.15 -27.88
C THR A 29 3.88 0.14 -27.41
N GLU A 30 5.09 0.60 -27.08
CA GLU A 30 6.17 -0.27 -26.61
C GLU A 30 5.83 -0.87 -25.23
N ARG A 31 5.61 -2.18 -25.21
CA ARG A 31 5.21 -2.91 -24.00
C ARG A 31 6.16 -2.70 -22.82
N GLN A 32 7.47 -2.70 -23.07
CA GLN A 32 8.48 -2.57 -22.03
C GLN A 32 8.35 -1.23 -21.30
N VAL A 33 8.22 -0.13 -22.06
CA VAL A 33 8.06 1.22 -21.50
C VAL A 33 6.78 1.32 -20.65
N ILE A 34 5.68 0.72 -21.10
CA ILE A 34 4.42 0.70 -20.35
C ILE A 34 4.58 -0.07 -19.03
N VAL A 35 5.25 -1.24 -19.06
CA VAL A 35 5.48 -2.07 -17.87
C VAL A 35 6.38 -1.36 -16.87
N ASP A 36 7.46 -0.73 -17.32
CA ASP A 36 8.40 -0.03 -16.45
C ASP A 36 7.74 1.17 -15.76
N GLU A 37 6.90 1.92 -16.48
CA GLU A 37 6.10 3.00 -15.89
C GLU A 37 5.09 2.47 -14.87
N ALA A 38 4.42 1.36 -15.15
CA ALA A 38 3.49 0.74 -14.20
C ALA A 38 4.21 0.30 -12.91
N ILE A 39 5.39 -0.31 -13.03
CA ILE A 39 6.24 -0.69 -11.89
C ILE A 39 6.66 0.55 -11.11
N ARG A 40 7.05 1.64 -11.79
CA ARG A 40 7.44 2.89 -11.15
C ARG A 40 6.28 3.51 -10.38
N CYS A 41 5.08 3.57 -10.97
CA CYS A 41 3.88 4.05 -10.29
C CYS A 41 3.51 3.18 -9.09
N TYR A 42 3.64 1.85 -9.20
CA TYR A 42 3.37 0.94 -8.10
C TYR A 42 4.34 1.14 -6.94
N LYS A 43 5.64 1.30 -7.21
CA LYS A 43 6.64 1.63 -6.20
C LYS A 43 6.32 2.95 -5.51
N LEU A 44 5.95 3.99 -6.27
CA LEU A 44 5.58 5.29 -5.70
C LEU A 44 4.34 5.17 -4.79
N PHE A 45 3.34 4.39 -5.23
CA PHE A 45 2.15 4.13 -4.42
C PHE A 45 2.50 3.45 -3.09
N LEU A 46 3.32 2.39 -3.13
CA LEU A 46 3.79 1.72 -1.91
C LEU A 46 4.63 2.63 -1.01
N SER A 47 5.53 3.44 -1.57
CA SER A 47 6.30 4.42 -0.79
C SER A 47 5.38 5.42 -0.09
N GLY A 48 4.35 5.92 -0.77
CA GLY A 48 3.39 6.84 -0.15
C GLY A 48 2.58 6.20 0.98
N LEU A 49 2.27 4.91 0.91
CA LEU A 49 1.65 4.18 2.02
C LEU A 49 2.62 4.04 3.21
N LEU A 50 3.88 3.72 2.94
CA LEU A 50 4.92 3.61 3.97
C LEU A 50 5.24 4.95 4.64
N ASP A 51 5.14 6.06 3.91
CA ASP A 51 5.37 7.41 4.45
C ASP A 51 4.39 7.80 5.57
N ILE A 52 3.23 7.11 5.64
CA ILE A 52 2.18 7.36 6.63
C ILE A 52 1.96 6.20 7.61
N THR A 53 2.70 5.10 7.48
CA THR A 53 2.58 3.93 8.36
C THR A 53 3.56 4.07 9.53
N ASP A 54 3.15 3.71 10.74
CA ASP A 54 4.07 3.62 11.86
C ASP A 54 5.14 2.55 11.61
N ASN A 55 6.37 2.79 12.07
CA ASN A 55 7.45 1.81 11.97
C ASN A 55 7.66 1.10 13.31
N GLN A 56 8.29 -0.07 13.32
CA GLN A 56 8.79 -0.71 14.55
C GLN A 56 10.31 -0.70 14.60
N VAL A 57 10.87 0.04 15.56
CA VAL A 57 12.31 0.13 15.77
C VAL A 57 12.63 -0.41 17.15
N LYS A 58 13.36 -1.53 17.21
CA LYS A 58 13.76 -2.20 18.46
C LYS A 58 12.58 -2.55 19.39
N GLY A 59 11.44 -2.92 18.79
CA GLY A 59 10.22 -3.29 19.52
C GLY A 59 9.38 -2.11 20.00
N ALA A 60 9.77 -0.86 19.70
CA ALA A 60 8.96 0.32 19.94
C ALA A 60 8.33 0.82 18.63
N VAL A 61 7.08 1.26 18.71
CA VAL A 61 6.39 1.91 17.59
C VAL A 61 6.93 3.33 17.43
N VAL A 62 7.30 3.70 16.21
CA VAL A 62 7.87 5.00 15.84
C VAL A 62 7.02 5.58 14.71
N PRO A 63 6.16 6.58 15.00
CA PRO A 63 5.38 7.25 13.97
C PRO A 63 6.24 8.09 13.02
N PRO A 64 5.77 8.32 11.77
CA PRO A 64 6.42 9.26 10.87
C PRO A 64 6.38 10.70 11.44
N PRO A 65 7.49 11.46 11.36
CA PRO A 65 7.64 12.73 12.09
C PRO A 65 6.72 13.87 11.61
N ARG A 66 6.09 13.73 10.44
CA ARG A 66 5.21 14.76 9.83
C ARG A 66 3.77 14.29 9.65
N VAL A 67 3.38 13.24 10.36
CA VAL A 67 2.03 12.67 10.30
C VAL A 67 1.30 13.00 11.60
N VAL A 68 0.16 13.68 11.47
CA VAL A 68 -0.76 13.88 12.59
C VAL A 68 -1.64 12.64 12.68
N ARG A 69 -1.55 11.92 13.80
CA ARG A 69 -2.30 10.70 14.04
C ARG A 69 -3.52 11.00 14.90
N TYR A 70 -4.68 10.53 14.47
CA TYR A 70 -5.94 10.61 15.22
C TYR A 70 -6.29 9.27 15.90
N ASP A 71 -5.73 8.17 15.40
CA ASP A 71 -5.91 6.81 15.90
C ASP A 71 -4.68 6.35 16.73
N ASP A 72 -4.82 5.20 17.38
CA ASP A 72 -3.75 4.54 18.15
C ASP A 72 -2.59 4.05 17.26
N ASP A 73 -1.59 3.38 17.86
CA ASP A 73 -0.44 2.82 17.13
C ASP A 73 -0.88 1.76 16.10
N ASP A 74 -0.51 1.97 14.85
CA ASP A 74 -0.76 1.02 13.75
C ASP A 74 0.50 0.81 12.90
N PRO A 75 1.41 -0.07 13.35
CA PRO A 75 2.59 -0.43 12.60
C PRO A 75 2.33 -1.51 11.54
N TYR A 76 1.08 -1.93 11.33
CA TYR A 76 0.76 -3.14 10.59
C TYR A 76 0.29 -2.86 9.16
N LEU A 77 1.24 -2.68 8.22
CA LEU A 77 0.94 -2.61 6.79
C LEU A 77 1.18 -3.96 6.10
N VAL A 78 0.10 -4.64 5.71
CA VAL A 78 0.17 -5.86 4.90
C VAL A 78 -0.32 -5.59 3.49
N VAL A 79 0.54 -5.86 2.51
CA VAL A 79 0.20 -5.83 1.09
C VAL A 79 0.14 -7.27 0.59
N ALA A 80 -1.08 -7.75 0.31
CA ALA A 80 -1.27 -9.03 -0.36
C ALA A 80 -1.16 -8.82 -1.88
N ALA A 81 -0.37 -9.65 -2.56
CA ALA A 81 -0.48 -9.81 -4.00
C ALA A 81 -1.68 -10.72 -4.28
N ASP A 82 -2.76 -10.14 -4.83
CA ASP A 82 -3.84 -10.90 -5.51
C ASP A 82 -3.43 -11.16 -6.97
#